data_AF-A0A9P8L644-F1
#
_entry.id   AF-A0A9P8L644-F1
#
_cell.length_a   1.000
_cell.length_b   1.000
_cell.length_c   1.000
_cell.angle_alpha   90.00
_cell.angle_beta   90.00
_cell.angle_gamma   90.00
#
_symmetry.space_group_name_H-M   'P 1'
#
loop_
_entity.id
_entity.type
_entity.pdbx_description
1 polymer ?
#
loop_
_entity_poly.entity_id
_entity_poly.type
_entity_poly.pdbx_seq_one_letter_code
_entity_poly.pdbx_strand_id
1 'polypeptide(L)'
;MSFGVSSVALLHLLDNQLQGQIDRMNRTGYGLLVVHVNTPSAAPTGMHMEKLEERYPRHTYLSVDLTEVFNCPSRILEGLGEPESISAPSGLGSQDSNQDKLDRLLESLPSATSRMDILNILRTRLLVENAKKRGCEGIIWGDSTTRLAEKILAETAKGRGFSLPWQLSDGISPHGVAFKYPLRDLLKKELVTYASLTTPPLNQFIVSEQAPQAFTSKNTTIDNLVTNYFESVEENFPSIVANVVRTSGKLSARQSFGDGKRCGICEMPIAEGTGGLHGWGGGQEKMDLSSSHLCSDEKLCYGCARSSLRVTTSVRTGP
;
A
#
# COMPACT_ATOMS: atom_id res chain seq x y z
N MET A 1 -12.62 -0.39 0.08
CA MET A 1 -13.23 0.52 1.05
C MET A 1 -12.32 0.69 2.24
N SER A 2 -11.82 1.90 2.49
CA SER A 2 -11.07 2.23 3.72
C SER A 2 -11.89 3.05 4.70
N PHE A 3 -13.11 3.46 4.32
CA PHE A 3 -13.97 4.37 5.08
C PHE A 3 -13.39 5.77 5.32
N GLY A 4 -12.27 6.10 4.67
CA GLY A 4 -11.84 7.49 4.49
C GLY A 4 -12.69 8.19 3.44
N VAL A 5 -12.74 9.53 3.52
CA VAL A 5 -13.56 10.40 2.65
C VAL A 5 -13.43 10.07 1.17
N SER A 6 -12.20 9.87 0.68
CA SER A 6 -11.95 9.60 -0.74
C SER A 6 -12.52 8.25 -1.19
N SER A 7 -12.45 7.21 -0.36
CA SER A 7 -12.98 5.89 -0.71
C SER A 7 -14.52 5.86 -0.73
N VAL A 8 -15.16 6.59 0.19
CA VAL A 8 -16.61 6.71 0.26
C VAL A 8 -17.14 7.59 -0.88
N ALA A 9 -16.50 8.73 -1.12
CA ALA A 9 -16.85 9.62 -2.23
C ALA A 9 -16.69 8.93 -3.58
N LEU A 10 -15.61 8.17 -3.79
CA LEU A 10 -15.40 7.40 -5.01
C LEU A 10 -16.53 6.39 -5.25
N LEU A 11 -16.92 5.63 -4.22
CA LEU A 11 -18.02 4.66 -4.37
C LEU A 11 -19.32 5.37 -4.77
N HIS A 12 -19.64 6.48 -4.12
CA HIS A 12 -20.83 7.27 -4.44
C HIS A 12 -20.82 7.79 -5.89
N LEU A 13 -19.67 8.32 -6.34
CA LEU A 13 -19.50 8.79 -7.72
C LEU A 13 -19.68 7.67 -8.74
N LEU A 14 -19.08 6.50 -8.49
CA LEU A 14 -19.18 5.35 -9.39
C LEU A 14 -20.60 4.78 -9.42
N ASP A 15 -21.30 4.72 -8.29
CA ASP A 15 -22.69 4.26 -8.26
C ASP A 15 -23.61 5.21 -9.04
N ASN A 16 -23.49 6.52 -8.82
CA ASN A 16 -24.24 7.53 -9.58
C ASN A 16 -23.97 7.43 -11.08
N GLN A 17 -22.72 7.21 -11.47
CA GLN A 17 -22.35 7.01 -12.88
C GLN A 17 -23.02 5.76 -13.46
N LEU A 18 -22.99 4.64 -12.72
CA LEU A 18 -23.61 3.39 -13.17
C LEU A 18 -25.14 3.50 -13.21
N GLN A 19 -25.75 4.21 -12.27
CA GLN A 19 -27.19 4.49 -12.27
C GLN A 19 -27.57 5.26 -13.54
N GLY A 20 -26.82 6.33 -13.87
CA GLY A 20 -27.05 7.09 -15.09
C GLY A 20 -26.86 6.27 -16.38
N GLN A 21 -26.01 5.24 -16.37
CA GLN A 21 -25.87 4.30 -17.50
C GLN A 21 -27.09 3.38 -17.63
N ILE A 22 -27.61 2.88 -16.50
CA ILE A 22 -28.81 2.05 -16.48
C ILE A 22 -30.02 2.86 -16.97
N ASP A 23 -30.21 4.07 -16.46
CA ASP A 23 -31.35 4.92 -16.82
C ASP A 23 -31.37 5.25 -18.33
N ARG A 24 -30.20 5.33 -18.97
CA ARG A 24 -30.07 5.67 -20.40
C ARG A 24 -30.02 4.46 -21.32
N MET A 25 -29.34 3.39 -20.93
CA MET A 25 -28.96 2.28 -21.82
C MET A 25 -29.43 0.90 -21.31
N ASN A 26 -30.05 0.84 -20.13
CA ASN A 26 -30.46 -0.38 -19.42
C ASN A 26 -29.35 -1.43 -19.25
N ARG A 27 -28.08 -0.98 -19.26
CA ARG A 27 -26.89 -1.83 -19.08
C ARG A 27 -25.78 -1.04 -18.40
N THR A 28 -24.98 -1.71 -17.59
CA THR A 28 -23.76 -1.16 -17.00
C THR A 28 -22.53 -1.55 -17.83
N GLY A 29 -21.54 -0.66 -17.90
CA GLY A 29 -20.27 -0.98 -18.56
C GLY A 29 -19.36 -1.91 -17.76
N TYR A 30 -19.56 -2.01 -16.44
CA TYR A 30 -18.76 -2.83 -15.53
C TYR A 30 -19.53 -3.14 -14.24
N GLY A 31 -19.06 -4.16 -13.50
CA GLY A 31 -19.48 -4.47 -12.14
C GLY A 31 -18.49 -3.94 -11.09
N LEU A 32 -18.96 -3.67 -9.88
CA LEU A 32 -18.11 -3.22 -8.77
C LEU A 32 -18.05 -4.28 -7.67
N LEU A 33 -16.81 -4.65 -7.31
CA LEU A 33 -16.49 -5.43 -6.13
C LEU A 33 -15.83 -4.51 -5.09
N VAL A 34 -16.55 -4.20 -4.02
CA VAL A 34 -16.11 -3.34 -2.93
C VAL A 34 -15.43 -4.17 -1.86
N VAL A 35 -14.10 -4.08 -1.79
CA VAL A 35 -13.29 -4.86 -0.83
C VAL A 35 -12.88 -4.01 0.37
N HIS A 36 -13.23 -4.41 1.58
CA HIS A 36 -12.68 -3.89 2.82
C HIS A 36 -11.58 -4.82 3.35
N VAL A 37 -10.46 -4.26 3.82
CA VAL A 37 -9.37 -5.03 4.41
C VAL A 37 -9.34 -4.72 5.89
N ASN A 38 -9.60 -5.73 6.72
CA ASN A 38 -9.50 -5.60 8.17
C ASN A 38 -8.02 -5.64 8.55
N THR A 39 -7.57 -4.59 9.22
CA THR A 39 -6.24 -4.56 9.83
C THR A 39 -6.42 -4.66 11.34
N PRO A 40 -5.61 -5.47 12.05
CA PRO A 40 -5.82 -5.79 13.47
C PRO A 40 -5.78 -4.56 14.39
N SER A 41 -5.14 -3.48 13.98
CA SER A 41 -5.07 -2.22 14.73
C SER A 41 -6.18 -1.20 14.40
N ALA A 42 -7.08 -1.48 13.44
CA ALA A 42 -8.13 -0.55 13.05
C ALA A 42 -9.40 -0.72 13.89
N ALA A 43 -10.16 0.37 14.03
CA ALA A 43 -11.44 0.35 14.70
C ALA A 43 -12.42 -0.64 14.03
N PRO A 44 -13.30 -1.30 14.77
CA PRO A 44 -14.26 -2.24 14.22
C PRO A 44 -15.18 -1.52 13.23
N THR A 45 -15.02 -1.82 11.94
CA THR A 45 -15.72 -1.11 10.87
C THR A 45 -16.94 -1.88 10.32
N GLY A 46 -17.30 -2.99 10.95
CA GLY A 46 -18.43 -3.86 10.53
C GLY A 46 -19.76 -3.11 10.39
N MET A 47 -20.12 -2.28 11.37
CA MET A 47 -21.35 -1.48 11.32
C MET A 47 -21.37 -0.47 10.16
N HIS A 48 -20.21 0.02 9.72
CA HIS A 48 -20.14 0.97 8.60
C HIS A 48 -20.31 0.24 7.27
N MET A 49 -19.86 -1.02 7.19
CA MET A 49 -20.04 -1.86 6.02
C MET A 49 -21.52 -2.19 5.82
N GLU A 50 -22.23 -2.64 6.85
CA GLU A 50 -23.66 -2.96 6.77
C GLU A 50 -24.50 -1.76 6.27
N LYS A 51 -24.28 -0.57 6.85
CA LYS A 51 -24.96 0.65 6.39
C LYS A 51 -24.61 1.03 4.95
N LEU A 52 -23.39 0.72 4.51
CA LEU A 52 -22.95 0.99 3.15
C LEU A 52 -23.63 0.04 2.16
N GLU A 53 -23.77 -1.23 2.53
CA GLU A 53 -24.51 -2.25 1.77
C GLU A 53 -25.99 -1.88 1.64
N GLU A 54 -26.61 -1.39 2.71
CA GLU A 54 -27.98 -0.88 2.70
C GLU A 54 -28.16 0.30 1.73
N ARG A 55 -27.19 1.22 1.69
CA ARG A 55 -27.28 2.41 0.83
C ARG A 55 -26.97 2.10 -0.63
N TYR A 56 -26.06 1.17 -0.90
CA TYR A 56 -25.62 0.83 -2.26
C TYR A 56 -25.74 -0.69 -2.51
N PRO A 57 -26.96 -1.25 -2.56
CA PRO A 57 -27.18 -2.70 -2.61
C PRO A 57 -26.80 -3.34 -3.95
N ARG A 58 -26.50 -2.54 -4.97
CA ARG A 58 -26.20 -3.01 -6.34
C ARG A 58 -24.79 -3.58 -6.48
N HIS A 59 -23.91 -3.39 -5.51
CA HIS A 59 -22.51 -3.79 -5.59
C HIS A 59 -22.25 -5.07 -4.80
N THR A 60 -21.20 -5.79 -5.19
CA THR A 60 -20.74 -6.95 -4.41
C THR A 60 -19.76 -6.49 -3.36
N TYR A 61 -19.92 -6.98 -2.14
CA TYR A 61 -19.11 -6.60 -1.01
C TYR A 61 -18.26 -7.77 -0.53
N LEU A 62 -17.04 -7.46 -0.06
CA LEU A 62 -16.11 -8.44 0.46
C LEU A 62 -15.32 -7.84 1.61
N SER A 63 -15.29 -8.55 2.74
CA SER A 63 -14.40 -8.25 3.86
C SER A 63 -13.30 -9.30 3.88
N VAL A 64 -12.04 -8.87 3.89
CA VAL A 64 -10.86 -9.75 3.88
C VAL A 64 -9.97 -9.37 5.05
N ASP A 65 -9.45 -10.35 5.78
CA ASP A 65 -8.47 -10.09 6.82
C ASP A 65 -7.06 -9.94 6.22
N LEU A 66 -6.26 -9.00 6.74
CA LEU A 66 -4.88 -8.84 6.27
C LEU A 66 -4.05 -10.12 6.44
N THR A 67 -4.34 -10.93 7.45
CA THR A 67 -3.68 -12.21 7.73
C THR A 67 -3.92 -13.25 6.63
N GLU A 68 -4.94 -13.10 5.79
CA GLU A 68 -5.16 -13.98 4.63
C GLU A 68 -4.06 -13.85 3.57
N VAL A 69 -3.21 -12.82 3.66
CA VAL A 69 -2.05 -12.66 2.78
C VAL A 69 -1.09 -13.86 2.86
N PHE A 70 -1.02 -14.53 4.02
CA PHE A 70 -0.20 -15.73 4.23
C PHE A 70 -0.78 -17.00 3.61
N ASN A 71 -2.05 -16.98 3.19
CA ASN A 71 -2.69 -18.10 2.49
C ASN A 71 -2.54 -17.97 0.96
N CYS A 72 -2.12 -16.82 0.47
CA CYS A 72 -1.89 -16.60 -0.95
C CYS A 72 -0.56 -17.28 -1.37
N PRO A 73 -0.42 -17.74 -2.63
CA PRO A 73 0.79 -18.42 -3.15
C PRO A 73 1.98 -17.47 -3.34
N SER A 74 2.07 -16.47 -2.48
CA SER A 74 2.66 -15.19 -2.75
C SER A 74 4.02 -15.17 -2.05
N ARG A 75 5.10 -14.90 -2.81
CA ARG A 75 6.52 -15.01 -2.41
C ARG A 75 6.97 -14.05 -1.28
N ILE A 76 6.04 -13.49 -0.52
CA ILE A 76 6.26 -12.54 0.58
C ILE A 76 7.24 -13.11 1.59
N LEU A 77 7.03 -14.38 1.99
CA LEU A 77 7.83 -15.04 3.02
C LEU A 77 9.27 -15.28 2.55
N GLU A 78 9.46 -15.67 1.28
CA GLU A 78 10.79 -15.81 0.68
C GLU A 78 11.55 -14.47 0.66
N GLY A 79 10.84 -13.35 0.42
CA GLY A 79 11.44 -12.01 0.39
C GLY A 79 11.75 -11.44 1.77
N LEU A 80 11.00 -11.79 2.81
CA LEU A 80 11.21 -11.32 4.18
C LEU A 80 12.24 -12.16 4.95
N GLY A 81 12.75 -13.22 4.32
CA GLY A 81 13.64 -14.20 4.90
C GLY A 81 12.90 -15.07 5.91
N GLU A 82 12.67 -16.34 5.59
CA GLU A 82 12.32 -17.28 6.65
C GLU A 82 13.46 -17.31 7.69
N PRO A 83 13.14 -17.34 8.99
CA PRO A 83 14.15 -17.65 9.99
C PRO A 83 14.52 -19.14 9.87
N GLU A 84 15.42 -19.49 8.93
CA GLU A 84 16.04 -20.83 8.87
C GLU A 84 17.01 -21.11 10.04
N SER A 85 16.99 -20.32 11.11
CA SER A 85 17.84 -20.53 12.28
C SER A 85 17.15 -20.22 13.61
N ILE A 86 15.99 -20.82 13.84
CA ILE A 86 15.67 -21.32 15.17
C ILE A 86 15.18 -22.74 14.97
N SER A 87 16.10 -23.69 15.11
CA SER A 87 15.75 -25.04 15.51
C SER A 87 14.85 -24.90 16.74
N ALA A 88 13.54 -24.98 16.55
CA ALA A 88 12.63 -25.12 17.65
C ALA A 88 13.11 -26.34 18.46
N PRO A 89 13.26 -26.25 19.79
CA PRO A 89 13.38 -27.45 20.58
C PRO A 89 12.16 -28.30 20.25
N SER A 90 12.43 -29.52 19.79
CA SER A 90 11.42 -30.49 19.42
C SER A 90 10.42 -30.65 20.58
N GLY A 91 9.20 -30.13 20.42
CA GLY A 91 8.18 -30.18 21.45
C GLY A 91 6.90 -29.42 21.08
N LEU A 92 5.87 -30.20 20.69
CA LEU A 92 4.47 -29.81 20.42
C LEU A 92 4.20 -28.96 19.17
N GLY A 93 3.57 -29.59 18.18
CA GLY A 93 3.09 -28.94 16.96
C GLY A 93 1.85 -28.08 17.19
N SER A 94 2.04 -26.81 17.51
CA SER A 94 1.03 -25.78 17.27
C SER A 94 1.21 -25.26 15.83
N GLN A 95 0.19 -25.41 14.99
CA GLN A 95 0.14 -24.63 13.75
C GLN A 95 0.07 -23.16 14.14
N ASP A 96 1.16 -22.41 13.94
CA ASP A 96 1.16 -20.96 14.17
C ASP A 96 -0.01 -20.32 13.39
N SER A 97 -0.87 -19.59 14.10
CA SER A 97 -1.96 -18.86 13.47
C SER A 97 -1.39 -17.83 12.48
N ASN A 98 -2.13 -17.48 11.43
CA ASN A 98 -1.72 -16.42 10.53
C ASN A 98 -1.56 -15.07 11.25
N GLN A 99 -2.27 -14.88 12.36
CA GLN A 99 -2.09 -13.74 13.25
C GLN A 99 -0.70 -13.76 13.91
N ASP A 100 -0.29 -14.90 14.47
CA ASP A 100 1.05 -15.05 15.09
C ASP A 100 2.18 -14.85 14.08
N LYS A 101 1.96 -15.20 12.82
CA LYS A 101 2.91 -14.92 11.72
C LYS A 101 3.01 -13.42 11.44
N LEU A 102 1.87 -12.72 11.40
CA LEU A 102 1.85 -11.27 11.21
C LEU A 102 2.56 -10.55 12.35
N ASP A 103 2.27 -10.92 13.59
CA ASP A 103 2.81 -10.25 14.77
C ASP A 103 4.33 -10.45 14.86
N ARG A 104 4.82 -11.69 14.69
CA ARG A 104 6.26 -11.96 14.62
C ARG A 104 6.96 -11.19 13.50
N LEU A 105 6.30 -11.10 12.32
CA LEU A 105 6.83 -10.29 11.23
C LEU A 105 6.96 -8.82 11.65
N LEU A 106 5.90 -8.22 12.19
CA LEU A 106 5.91 -6.81 12.57
C LEU A 106 6.90 -6.51 13.71
N GLU A 107 7.07 -7.42 14.66
CA GLU A 107 8.05 -7.33 15.74
C GLU A 107 9.48 -7.34 15.21
N SER A 108 9.76 -8.15 14.17
CA SER A 108 11.09 -8.26 13.55
C SER A 108 11.55 -6.99 12.80
N LEU A 109 10.62 -6.08 12.48
CA LEU A 109 10.92 -4.88 11.69
C LEU A 109 11.57 -3.78 12.55
N PRO A 110 12.54 -3.03 12.00
CA PRO A 110 13.43 -2.17 12.78
C PRO A 110 12.77 -0.87 13.26
N SER A 111 11.69 -0.41 12.63
CA SER A 111 11.09 0.90 12.93
C SER A 111 9.59 0.95 12.66
N ALA A 112 8.90 1.94 13.26
CA ALA A 112 7.48 2.21 13.02
C ALA A 112 7.18 2.47 11.54
N THR A 113 8.07 3.21 10.84
CA THR A 113 7.97 3.41 9.38
C THR A 113 8.03 2.08 8.64
N SER A 114 8.95 1.19 9.01
CA SER A 114 9.07 -0.12 8.35
C SER A 114 7.82 -0.97 8.55
N ARG A 115 7.24 -0.96 9.76
CA ARG A 115 5.97 -1.65 10.06
C ARG A 115 4.82 -1.14 9.19
N MET A 116 4.60 0.17 9.17
CA MET A 116 3.56 0.80 8.35
C MET A 116 3.76 0.51 6.86
N ASP A 117 5.00 0.60 6.40
CA ASP A 117 5.37 0.37 5.01
C ASP A 117 5.10 -1.08 4.57
N ILE A 118 5.53 -2.07 5.37
CA ILE A 118 5.24 -3.48 5.11
C ILE A 118 3.74 -3.75 5.14
N LEU A 119 2.98 -3.22 6.10
CA LEU A 119 1.52 -3.36 6.15
C LEU A 119 0.85 -2.85 4.85
N ASN A 120 1.29 -1.70 4.33
CA ASN A 120 0.76 -1.15 3.08
C ASN A 120 1.09 -2.02 1.86
N ILE A 121 2.28 -2.62 1.82
CA ILE A 121 2.66 -3.58 0.77
C ILE A 121 1.80 -4.84 0.86
N LEU A 122 1.66 -5.43 2.06
CA LEU A 122 0.85 -6.62 2.29
C LEU A 122 -0.60 -6.38 1.87
N ARG A 123 -1.18 -5.22 2.23
CA ARG A 123 -2.53 -4.82 1.84
C ARG A 123 -2.67 -4.74 0.32
N THR A 124 -1.72 -4.10 -0.36
CA THR A 124 -1.75 -3.97 -1.83
C THR A 124 -1.69 -5.34 -2.49
N ARG A 125 -0.81 -6.22 -2.01
CA ARG A 125 -0.68 -7.59 -2.51
C ARG A 125 -1.95 -8.40 -2.31
N LEU A 126 -2.53 -8.34 -1.12
CA LEU A 126 -3.78 -9.03 -0.81
C LEU A 126 -4.92 -8.60 -1.75
N LEU A 127 -5.02 -7.29 -2.03
CA LEU A 127 -6.01 -6.75 -2.96
C LEU A 127 -5.77 -7.23 -4.40
N VAL A 128 -4.51 -7.25 -4.85
CA VAL A 128 -4.16 -7.78 -6.18
C VAL A 128 -4.47 -9.25 -6.30
N GLU A 129 -4.09 -10.07 -5.32
CA GLU A 129 -4.37 -11.52 -5.36
C GLU A 129 -5.87 -11.81 -5.32
N ASN A 130 -6.64 -11.06 -4.53
CA ASN A 130 -8.10 -11.15 -4.54
C ASN A 130 -8.71 -10.74 -5.89
N ALA A 131 -8.19 -9.67 -6.52
CA ALA A 131 -8.62 -9.23 -7.84
C ALA A 131 -8.36 -10.32 -8.90
N LYS A 132 -7.17 -10.92 -8.90
CA LYS A 132 -6.81 -12.02 -9.82
C LYS A 132 -7.70 -13.25 -9.60
N LYS A 133 -7.86 -13.69 -8.35
CA LYS A 133 -8.66 -14.87 -8.00
C LYS A 133 -10.10 -14.77 -8.48
N ARG A 134 -10.65 -13.55 -8.54
CA ARG A 134 -12.04 -13.27 -8.94
C ARG A 134 -12.16 -12.80 -10.39
N GLY A 135 -11.07 -12.78 -11.16
CA GLY A 135 -11.07 -12.37 -12.55
C GLY A 135 -11.40 -10.89 -12.77
N CYS A 136 -11.08 -10.02 -11.82
CA CYS A 136 -11.30 -8.59 -11.96
C CYS A 136 -10.32 -7.99 -12.99
N GLU A 137 -10.83 -7.16 -13.91
CA GLU A 137 -10.01 -6.49 -14.94
C GLU A 137 -9.02 -5.45 -14.36
N GLY A 138 -9.36 -4.86 -13.22
CA GLY A 138 -8.56 -3.82 -12.60
C GLY A 138 -9.00 -3.46 -11.18
N ILE A 139 -8.15 -2.71 -10.50
CA ILE A 139 -8.40 -2.13 -9.18
C ILE A 139 -8.55 -0.63 -9.34
N ILE A 140 -9.63 -0.09 -8.78
CA ILE A 140 -9.88 1.35 -8.69
C ILE A 140 -9.48 1.82 -7.30
N TRP A 141 -8.49 2.70 -7.24
CA TRP A 141 -7.99 3.27 -5.99
C TRP A 141 -8.67 4.61 -5.71
N GLY A 142 -9.03 4.82 -4.44
CA GLY A 142 -9.59 6.09 -3.95
C GLY A 142 -8.55 7.15 -3.64
N ASP A 143 -7.36 7.10 -4.26
CA ASP A 143 -6.31 8.08 -3.96
C ASP A 143 -6.66 9.42 -4.63
N SER A 144 -6.83 10.45 -3.81
CA SER A 144 -7.01 11.86 -4.20
C SER A 144 -5.69 12.49 -4.66
N THR A 145 -5.70 13.69 -5.24
CA THR A 145 -4.47 14.44 -5.56
C THR A 145 -3.57 14.58 -4.33
N THR A 146 -4.17 14.95 -3.19
CA THR A 146 -3.47 15.06 -1.90
C THR A 146 -2.84 13.74 -1.50
N ARG A 147 -3.60 12.64 -1.56
CA ARG A 147 -3.10 11.31 -1.19
C ARG A 147 -1.99 10.82 -2.12
N LEU A 148 -2.09 11.11 -3.41
CA LEU A 148 -1.05 10.78 -4.38
C LEU A 148 0.23 11.58 -4.10
N ALA A 149 0.12 12.88 -3.81
CA ALA A 149 1.27 13.71 -3.42
C ALA A 149 1.97 13.18 -2.17
N GLU A 150 1.20 12.79 -1.15
CA GLU A 150 1.72 12.14 0.05
C GLU A 150 2.48 10.85 -0.29
N LYS A 151 1.85 9.97 -1.07
CA LYS A 151 2.44 8.69 -1.49
C LYS A 151 3.73 8.90 -2.29
N ILE A 152 3.76 9.88 -3.21
CA ILE A 152 4.96 10.22 -3.99
C ILE A 152 6.12 10.56 -3.07
N LEU A 153 5.90 11.48 -2.13
CA LEU A 153 6.98 11.95 -1.25
C LEU A 153 7.41 10.84 -0.26
N ALA A 154 6.45 10.09 0.28
CA ALA A 154 6.73 8.99 1.20
C ALA A 154 7.50 7.84 0.52
N GLU A 155 7.06 7.37 -0.65
CA GLU A 155 7.76 6.32 -1.39
C GLU A 155 9.15 6.79 -1.85
N THR A 156 9.30 8.07 -2.25
CA THR A 156 10.61 8.64 -2.58
C THR A 156 11.54 8.64 -1.37
N ALA A 157 11.07 9.11 -0.21
CA ALA A 157 11.85 9.15 1.03
C ALA A 157 12.23 7.74 1.53
N LYS A 158 11.37 6.74 1.28
CA LYS A 158 11.64 5.31 1.55
C LYS A 158 12.56 4.66 0.50
N GLY A 159 12.99 5.39 -0.53
CA GLY A 159 13.90 4.88 -1.56
C GLY A 159 13.23 4.03 -2.63
N ARG A 160 11.93 4.24 -2.87
CA ARG A 160 11.11 3.60 -3.92
C ARG A 160 10.69 4.58 -5.02
N GLY A 161 11.48 5.62 -5.25
CA GLY A 161 11.27 6.57 -6.36
C GLY A 161 11.19 5.87 -7.73
N PHE A 162 11.94 4.77 -7.90
CA PHE A 162 11.92 3.98 -9.13
C PHE A 162 10.55 3.34 -9.43
N SER A 163 9.74 3.04 -8.40
CA SER A 163 8.48 2.32 -8.56
C SER A 163 7.27 3.22 -8.79
N LEU A 164 7.45 4.53 -8.62
CA LEU A 164 6.38 5.53 -8.72
C LEU A 164 5.61 5.49 -10.05
N PRO A 165 6.24 5.35 -11.23
CA PRO A 165 5.49 5.38 -12.51
C PRO A 165 4.37 4.33 -12.58
N TRP A 166 4.54 3.20 -11.91
CA TRP A 166 3.55 2.12 -11.88
C TRP A 166 2.51 2.26 -10.76
N GLN A 167 2.85 2.98 -9.68
CA GLN A 167 2.00 3.10 -8.50
C GLN A 167 1.07 4.33 -8.53
N LEU A 168 1.27 5.22 -9.50
CA LEU A 168 0.60 6.51 -9.58
C LEU A 168 -0.14 6.73 -10.88
N SER A 169 0.22 6.02 -11.94
CA SER A 169 -0.36 6.17 -13.28
C SER A 169 -1.43 5.12 -13.53
N ASP A 170 -2.39 5.45 -14.39
CA ASP A 170 -3.37 4.47 -14.85
C ASP A 170 -2.71 3.51 -15.83
N GLY A 171 -3.06 2.23 -15.75
CA GLY A 171 -2.55 1.22 -16.67
C GLY A 171 -2.26 -0.12 -16.00
N ILE A 172 -1.64 -1.02 -16.75
CA ILE A 172 -1.27 -2.36 -16.27
C ILE A 172 -0.16 -2.21 -15.23
N SER A 173 -0.46 -2.61 -13.98
CA SER A 173 0.56 -2.65 -12.94
C SER A 173 1.53 -3.81 -13.17
N PRO A 174 2.74 -3.76 -12.60
CA PRO A 174 3.67 -4.89 -12.63
C PRO A 174 3.10 -6.18 -12.05
N HIS A 175 2.04 -6.11 -11.25
CA HIS A 175 1.34 -7.28 -10.72
C HIS A 175 0.40 -7.96 -11.73
N GLY A 176 0.26 -7.42 -12.94
CA GLY A 176 -0.59 -7.98 -14.00
C GLY A 176 -2.07 -7.59 -13.91
N VAL A 177 -2.41 -6.63 -13.05
CA VAL A 177 -3.78 -6.09 -12.89
C VAL A 177 -3.76 -4.60 -13.18
N ALA A 178 -4.77 -4.07 -13.87
CA ALA A 178 -4.82 -2.63 -14.18
C ALA A 178 -5.12 -1.81 -12.93
N PHE A 179 -4.36 -0.75 -12.66
CA PHE A 179 -4.67 0.24 -11.62
C PHE A 179 -5.29 1.48 -12.25
N LYS A 180 -6.30 2.05 -11.59
CA LYS A 180 -6.98 3.28 -12.00
C LYS A 180 -7.17 4.22 -10.80
N TYR A 181 -7.00 5.52 -11.03
CA TYR A 181 -7.08 6.56 -9.99
C TYR A 181 -8.07 7.68 -10.39
N PRO A 182 -9.39 7.45 -10.33
CA PRO A 182 -10.38 8.43 -10.80
C PRO A 182 -10.39 9.76 -10.04
N LEU A 183 -9.90 9.76 -8.80
CA LEU A 183 -9.83 10.96 -7.95
C LEU A 183 -8.49 11.71 -8.06
N ARG A 184 -7.61 11.35 -9.02
CA ARG A 184 -6.25 11.91 -9.16
C ARG A 184 -6.20 13.44 -9.25
N ASP A 185 -7.28 14.06 -9.72
CA ASP A 185 -7.39 15.50 -9.95
C ASP A 185 -8.28 16.22 -8.91
N LEU A 186 -8.70 15.53 -7.84
CA LEU A 186 -9.50 16.09 -6.75
C LEU A 186 -8.72 16.12 -5.44
N LEU A 187 -8.69 17.26 -4.75
CA LEU A 187 -8.06 17.44 -3.45
C LEU A 187 -8.89 16.79 -2.32
N LYS A 188 -8.23 16.44 -1.20
CA LYS A 188 -8.92 15.88 -0.02
C LYS A 188 -10.01 16.84 0.48
N LYS A 189 -9.74 18.14 0.54
CA LYS A 189 -10.71 19.17 0.97
C LYS A 189 -11.95 19.22 0.08
N GLU A 190 -11.78 19.11 -1.24
CA GLU A 190 -12.90 19.09 -2.19
C GLU A 190 -13.78 17.86 -1.97
N LEU A 191 -13.17 16.70 -1.69
CA LEU A 191 -13.91 15.47 -1.39
C LEU A 191 -14.65 15.55 -0.05
N VAL A 192 -14.09 16.23 0.95
CA VAL A 192 -14.77 16.51 2.23
C VAL A 192 -15.98 17.41 2.00
N THR A 193 -15.82 18.50 1.25
CA THR A 193 -16.94 19.38 0.89
C THR A 193 -17.99 18.62 0.09
N TYR A 194 -17.58 17.85 -0.93
CA TYR A 194 -18.48 17.01 -1.72
C TYR A 194 -19.29 16.07 -0.84
N ALA A 195 -18.65 15.31 0.06
CA ALA A 195 -19.31 14.39 0.97
C ALA A 195 -20.42 15.06 1.80
N SER A 196 -20.19 16.31 2.24
CA SER A 196 -21.16 17.09 3.00
C SER A 196 -22.33 17.64 2.17
N LEU A 197 -22.12 17.88 0.87
CA LEU A 197 -23.11 18.45 -0.05
C LEU A 197 -24.01 17.39 -0.70
N THR A 198 -23.61 16.12 -0.68
CA THR A 198 -24.46 15.02 -1.16
C THR A 198 -25.75 14.91 -0.35
N THR A 199 -26.82 14.45 -1.00
CA THR A 199 -28.10 14.18 -0.34
C THR A 199 -28.46 12.70 -0.52
N PRO A 200 -28.54 11.90 0.56
CA PRO A 200 -28.15 12.23 1.94
C PRO A 200 -26.61 12.36 2.10
N PRO A 201 -26.11 13.08 3.11
CA PRO A 201 -24.67 13.30 3.29
C PRO A 201 -23.90 11.98 3.45
N LEU A 202 -22.66 11.94 2.97
CA LEU A 202 -21.80 10.76 3.07
C LEU A 202 -21.05 10.67 4.41
N ASN A 203 -21.06 11.74 5.21
CA ASN A 203 -20.31 11.85 6.47
C ASN A 203 -20.58 10.70 7.44
N GLN A 204 -21.78 10.11 7.42
CA GLN A 204 -22.14 8.98 8.27
C GLN A 204 -21.34 7.70 8.02
N PHE A 205 -20.71 7.58 6.85
CA PHE A 205 -19.85 6.42 6.50
C PHE A 205 -18.38 6.71 6.69
N ILE A 206 -18.02 7.98 6.92
CA ILE A 206 -16.62 8.39 6.99
C ILE A 206 -16.15 8.13 8.42
N VAL A 207 -15.27 7.15 8.57
CA VAL A 207 -14.51 6.97 9.80
C VAL A 207 -13.39 7.99 9.75
N SER A 208 -13.47 9.02 10.59
CA SER A 208 -12.36 9.97 10.73
C SER A 208 -11.12 9.16 11.08
N GLU A 209 -10.08 9.30 10.26
CA GLU A 209 -8.72 8.98 10.69
C GLU A 209 -8.55 9.72 12.03
N GLN A 210 -8.37 8.98 13.12
CA GLN A 210 -8.28 9.58 14.44
C GLN A 210 -7.20 10.67 14.38
N ALA A 211 -7.53 11.85 14.93
CA ALA A 211 -6.57 12.93 15.09
C ALA A 211 -5.25 12.35 15.62
N PRO A 212 -4.10 12.78 15.08
CA PRO A 212 -2.82 12.21 15.45
C PRO A 212 -2.68 12.26 16.97
N GLN A 213 -2.64 11.09 17.61
CA GLN A 213 -2.27 11.00 19.00
C GLN A 213 -0.94 11.73 19.15
N ALA A 214 -0.85 12.61 20.15
CA ALA A 214 0.33 13.40 20.45
C ALA A 214 1.59 12.56 20.19
N PHE A 215 2.28 12.86 19.09
CA PHE A 215 3.32 12.00 18.58
C PHE A 215 4.43 11.93 19.62
N THR A 216 4.61 10.78 20.25
CA THR A 216 5.92 10.49 20.83
C THR A 216 6.87 10.37 19.63
N SER A 217 8.02 11.07 19.68
CA SER A 217 8.99 11.11 18.58
C SER A 217 9.43 9.73 18.10
N LYS A 218 9.28 8.69 18.94
CA LYS A 218 9.63 7.30 18.65
C LYS A 218 8.67 6.56 17.70
N ASN A 219 7.40 6.97 17.61
CA ASN A 219 6.38 6.27 16.79
C ASN A 219 5.93 7.06 15.55
N THR A 220 6.60 8.18 15.24
CA THR A 220 6.28 8.96 14.04
C THR A 220 6.84 8.26 12.80
N THR A 221 5.98 7.96 11.83
CA THR A 221 6.37 7.36 10.55
C THR A 221 6.66 8.42 9.49
N ILE A 222 7.37 8.04 8.43
CA ILE A 222 7.55 8.92 7.24
C ILE A 222 6.18 9.33 6.69
N ASP A 223 5.26 8.37 6.57
CA ASP A 223 3.90 8.62 6.08
C ASP A 223 3.18 9.69 6.94
N ASN A 224 3.28 9.63 8.27
CA ASN A 224 2.68 10.63 9.16
C ASN A 224 3.29 12.02 8.98
N LEU A 225 4.63 12.10 8.84
CA LEU A 225 5.32 13.38 8.59
C LEU A 225 4.86 14.01 7.28
N VAL A 226 4.72 13.20 6.24
CA VAL A 226 4.32 13.64 4.91
C VAL A 226 2.85 14.08 4.88
N THR A 227 1.96 13.34 5.53
CA THR A 227 0.55 13.76 5.69
C THR A 227 0.47 15.11 6.40
N ASN A 228 1.13 15.28 7.54
CA ASN A 228 1.13 16.55 8.27
C ASN A 228 1.72 17.70 7.43
N TYR A 229 2.77 17.43 6.66
CA TYR A 229 3.37 18.40 5.75
C TYR A 229 2.35 18.87 4.69
N PHE A 230 1.67 17.95 4.00
CA PHE A 230 0.70 18.34 2.97
C PHE A 230 -0.57 18.95 3.54
N GLU A 231 -1.03 18.53 4.72
CA GLU A 231 -2.15 19.19 5.41
C GLU A 231 -1.86 20.67 5.71
N SER A 232 -0.63 20.98 6.14
CA SER A 232 -0.18 22.36 6.38
C SER A 232 0.06 23.14 5.07
N VAL A 233 0.71 22.53 4.08
CA VAL A 233 1.04 23.21 2.82
C VAL A 233 -0.19 23.46 1.94
N GLU A 234 -1.14 22.54 1.92
CA GLU A 234 -2.37 22.65 1.11
C GLU A 234 -3.27 23.82 1.57
N GLU A 235 -3.13 24.31 2.81
CA GLU A 235 -3.88 25.50 3.27
C GLU A 235 -3.48 26.77 2.53
N ASN A 236 -2.18 26.97 2.30
CA ASN A 236 -1.67 28.20 1.70
C ASN A 236 -1.29 28.03 0.22
N PHE A 237 -0.95 26.82 -0.21
CA PHE A 237 -0.41 26.54 -1.54
C PHE A 237 -0.95 25.24 -2.17
N PRO A 238 -2.25 25.17 -2.53
CA PRO A 238 -2.84 24.00 -3.19
C PRO A 238 -2.12 23.59 -4.49
N SER A 239 -1.49 24.55 -5.17
CA SER A 239 -0.72 24.31 -6.40
C SER A 239 0.50 23.43 -6.19
N ILE A 240 1.09 23.39 -4.97
CA ILE A 240 2.24 22.53 -4.65
C ILE A 240 1.82 21.06 -4.75
N VAL A 241 0.70 20.69 -4.14
CA VAL A 241 0.15 19.32 -4.17
C VAL A 241 -0.03 18.85 -5.61
N ALA A 242 -0.68 19.67 -6.44
CA ALA A 242 -0.93 19.33 -7.83
C ALA A 242 0.37 19.28 -8.67
N ASN A 243 1.34 20.15 -8.39
CA ASN A 243 2.62 20.15 -9.10
C ASN A 243 3.46 18.91 -8.80
N VAL A 244 3.44 18.39 -7.57
CA VAL A 244 4.10 17.13 -7.20
C VAL A 244 3.54 15.98 -8.05
N VAL A 245 2.21 15.84 -8.10
CA VAL A 245 1.54 14.78 -8.90
C VAL A 245 1.81 14.91 -10.39
N ARG A 246 1.71 16.13 -10.96
CA ARG A 246 2.02 16.37 -12.38
C ARG A 246 3.48 16.09 -12.72
N THR A 247 4.40 16.43 -11.83
CA THR A 247 5.83 16.20 -12.04
C THR A 247 6.14 14.71 -11.99
N SER A 248 5.57 13.96 -11.04
CA SER A 248 5.70 12.50 -11.01
C SER A 248 5.05 11.82 -12.22
N GLY A 249 4.00 12.40 -12.80
CA GLY A 249 3.35 11.89 -14.01
C GLY A 249 4.24 11.96 -15.26
N LYS A 250 5.31 12.76 -15.24
CA LYS A 250 6.33 12.78 -16.31
C LYS A 250 7.32 11.62 -16.22
N LEU A 251 7.35 10.91 -15.08
CA LEU A 251 8.21 9.75 -14.91
C LEU A 251 7.69 8.61 -15.79
N SER A 252 8.57 8.09 -16.64
CA SER A 252 8.23 6.95 -17.49
C SER A 252 8.69 5.65 -16.84
N ALA A 253 7.79 4.69 -16.76
CA ALA A 253 8.16 3.31 -16.46
C ALA A 253 9.09 2.81 -17.58
N ARG A 254 10.28 2.29 -17.23
CA ARG A 254 11.06 1.51 -18.19
C ARG A 254 10.22 0.27 -18.53
N GLN A 255 9.81 0.15 -19.78
CA GLN A 255 8.95 -0.93 -20.27
C GLN A 255 9.74 -2.24 -20.39
N SER A 256 10.06 -2.86 -19.26
CA SER A 256 10.54 -4.24 -19.22
C SER A 256 9.59 -5.04 -18.35
N PHE A 257 8.42 -5.35 -18.90
CA PHE A 257 7.49 -6.32 -18.31
C PHE A 257 7.93 -7.78 -18.52
N GLY A 258 9.04 -8.02 -19.23
CA GLY A 258 9.60 -9.33 -19.53
C GLY A 258 10.91 -9.63 -18.79
N ASP A 259 10.97 -10.84 -18.20
CA ASP A 259 12.11 -11.58 -17.63
C ASP A 259 13.04 -10.90 -16.60
N GLY A 260 12.80 -9.64 -16.24
CA GLY A 260 13.57 -8.91 -15.23
C GLY A 260 13.34 -9.43 -13.80
N LYS A 261 14.39 -9.33 -12.97
CA LYS A 261 14.30 -9.61 -11.52
C LYS A 261 13.20 -8.75 -10.88
N ARG A 262 12.44 -9.33 -9.95
CA ARG A 262 11.35 -8.66 -9.20
C ARG A 262 11.66 -8.68 -7.72
N CYS A 263 11.21 -7.66 -7.01
CA CYS A 263 11.34 -7.60 -5.56
C CYS A 263 10.53 -8.72 -4.89
N GLY A 264 11.14 -9.51 -4.00
CA GLY A 264 10.45 -10.57 -3.25
C GLY A 264 9.30 -10.05 -2.36
N ILE A 265 9.41 -8.82 -1.87
CA ILE A 265 8.42 -8.21 -0.97
C ILE A 265 7.32 -7.50 -1.76
N CYS A 266 7.69 -6.46 -2.53
CA CYS A 266 6.71 -5.61 -3.23
C CYS A 266 6.45 -5.99 -4.69
N GLU A 267 7.13 -7.01 -5.23
CA GLU A 267 6.99 -7.52 -6.62
C GLU A 267 7.25 -6.50 -7.75
N MET A 268 7.71 -5.31 -7.40
CA MET A 268 8.10 -4.30 -8.37
C MET A 268 9.35 -4.75 -9.14
N PRO A 269 9.45 -4.42 -10.43
CA PRO A 269 10.60 -4.79 -11.25
C PRO A 269 11.86 -4.06 -10.77
N ILE A 270 12.95 -4.80 -10.62
CA ILE A 270 14.26 -4.29 -10.22
C ILE A 270 15.13 -4.29 -11.47
N ALA A 271 15.78 -3.16 -11.75
CA ALA A 271 16.74 -3.10 -12.85
C ALA A 271 17.98 -3.95 -12.52
N GLU A 272 18.63 -4.51 -13.54
CA GLU A 272 19.85 -5.30 -13.32
C GLU A 272 20.92 -4.47 -12.58
N GLY A 273 21.54 -5.10 -11.58
CA GLY A 273 22.57 -4.46 -10.74
C GLY A 273 22.06 -3.45 -9.70
N THR A 274 20.75 -3.18 -9.62
CA THR A 274 20.17 -2.21 -8.66
C THR A 274 19.42 -2.86 -7.49
N GLY A 275 19.58 -4.17 -7.31
CA GLY A 275 19.03 -4.91 -6.16
C GLY A 275 19.76 -4.60 -4.85
N GLY A 276 19.07 -4.82 -3.74
CA GLY A 276 19.59 -4.68 -2.39
C GLY A 276 19.90 -3.24 -1.95
N LEU A 277 20.61 -3.12 -0.84
CA LEU A 277 20.96 -1.84 -0.23
C LEU A 277 22.05 -1.08 -1.01
N HIS A 278 22.91 -1.81 -1.71
CA HIS A 278 24.10 -1.26 -2.37
C HIS A 278 23.91 -0.98 -3.87
N GLY A 279 22.88 -1.54 -4.50
CA GLY A 279 22.64 -1.38 -5.95
C GLY A 279 22.34 0.05 -6.41
N TRP A 280 22.00 0.95 -5.47
CA TRP A 280 21.73 2.37 -5.74
C TRP A 280 22.83 3.31 -5.21
N GLY A 281 23.93 2.76 -4.69
CA GLY A 281 25.02 3.51 -4.03
C GLY A 281 25.92 4.35 -4.95
N GLY A 282 25.59 4.45 -6.25
CA GLY A 282 26.23 5.37 -7.18
C GLY A 282 27.76 5.39 -7.11
N GLY A 283 28.43 4.28 -7.46
CA GLY A 283 29.88 4.26 -7.68
C GLY A 283 30.79 4.62 -6.49
N GLN A 284 30.26 4.85 -5.28
CA GLN A 284 31.08 4.93 -4.08
C GLN A 284 31.42 3.51 -3.62
N GLU A 285 32.66 3.13 -3.94
CA GLU A 285 33.39 1.92 -3.52
C GLU A 285 32.65 0.60 -3.78
N LYS A 286 33.04 -0.06 -4.88
CA LYS A 286 32.98 -1.53 -4.93
C LYS A 286 33.92 -2.05 -3.83
N MET A 287 33.43 -2.11 -2.59
CA MET A 287 34.10 -2.88 -1.56
C MET A 287 33.97 -4.35 -1.96
N ASP A 288 35.07 -4.93 -2.40
CA ASP A 288 35.22 -6.37 -2.59
C ASP A 288 35.05 -7.06 -1.23
N LEU A 289 33.81 -7.46 -0.91
CA LEU A 289 33.55 -8.39 0.19
C LEU A 289 33.07 -9.73 -0.37
N SER A 290 34.05 -10.60 -0.59
CA SER A 290 33.87 -12.04 -0.45
C SER A 290 33.51 -12.35 1.02
N SER A 291 32.22 -12.28 1.36
CA SER A 291 31.71 -12.79 2.64
C SER A 291 30.26 -13.28 2.51
N SER A 292 30.15 -14.50 1.98
CA SER A 292 29.24 -15.62 2.29
C SER A 292 27.95 -15.47 3.15
N HIS A 293 27.19 -14.35 3.16
CA HIS A 293 25.84 -14.30 3.76
C HIS A 293 24.76 -13.46 3.03
N LEU A 294 24.98 -13.00 1.79
CA LEU A 294 24.12 -11.99 1.12
C LEU A 294 23.11 -12.53 0.08
N CYS A 295 22.74 -13.80 0.10
CA CYS A 295 21.93 -14.39 -0.97
C CYS A 295 20.44 -13.95 -1.00
N SER A 296 19.90 -13.39 0.10
CA SER A 296 18.50 -12.90 0.15
C SER A 296 18.31 -11.45 -0.32
N ASP A 297 19.33 -10.59 -0.16
CA ASP A 297 19.21 -9.15 -0.42
C ASP A 297 19.22 -8.80 -1.91
N GLU A 298 19.81 -9.64 -2.76
CA GLU A 298 19.81 -9.43 -4.22
C GLU A 298 18.41 -9.50 -4.84
N LYS A 299 17.45 -10.12 -4.16
CA LYS A 299 16.05 -10.23 -4.61
C LYS A 299 15.16 -9.10 -4.10
N LEU A 300 15.68 -8.15 -3.33
CA LEU A 300 14.90 -7.04 -2.78
C LEU A 300 15.24 -5.73 -3.48
N CYS A 301 14.25 -4.85 -3.61
CA CYS A 301 14.54 -3.47 -4.02
C CYS A 301 15.08 -2.69 -2.82
N TYR A 302 15.83 -1.60 -3.08
CA TYR A 302 16.44 -0.78 -2.04
C TYR A 302 15.50 -0.41 -0.89
N GLY A 303 14.29 0.09 -1.20
CA GLY A 303 13.34 0.46 -0.17
C GLY A 303 12.75 -0.72 0.60
N CYS A 304 12.61 -1.90 -0.01
CA CYS A 304 12.20 -3.11 0.72
C CYS A 304 13.32 -3.64 1.59
N ALA A 305 14.56 -3.68 1.08
CA ALA A 305 15.74 -4.07 1.85
C ALA A 305 15.88 -3.21 3.11
N ARG A 306 15.73 -1.88 2.99
CA ARG A 306 15.77 -0.98 4.16
C ARG A 306 14.67 -1.24 5.18
N SER A 307 13.46 -1.55 4.73
CA SER A 307 12.33 -1.86 5.62
C SER A 307 12.48 -3.24 6.27
N SER A 308 13.18 -4.19 5.64
CA SER A 308 13.36 -5.56 6.13
C SER A 308 14.68 -5.80 6.88
N LEU A 309 15.57 -4.80 6.96
CA LEU A 309 16.83 -4.91 7.70
C LEU A 309 16.56 -5.32 9.15
N ARG A 310 16.92 -6.57 9.49
CA ARG A 310 16.97 -7.01 10.88
C ARG A 310 18.12 -6.27 11.54
N VAL A 311 17.84 -5.59 12.66
CA VAL A 311 18.92 -5.13 13.54
C VAL A 311 19.55 -6.40 14.10
N THR A 312 20.58 -6.92 13.45
CA THR A 312 21.50 -7.84 14.11
C THR A 312 22.18 -7.01 15.19
N THR A 313 21.73 -7.15 16.43
CA THR A 313 22.48 -6.72 17.60
C THR A 313 23.76 -7.55 17.60
N SER A 314 24.80 -7.05 16.92
CA SER A 314 26.15 -7.52 17.15
C SER A 314 26.49 -7.10 18.58
N VAL A 315 26.19 -7.98 19.54
CA VAL A 315 26.79 -7.89 20.86
C VAL A 315 28.28 -8.04 20.62
N ARG A 316 28.99 -6.91 20.57
CA ARG A 316 30.45 -6.87 20.70
C ARG A 316 30.77 -7.38 22.10
N THR A 317 30.87 -8.69 22.27
CA THR A 317 31.69 -9.27 23.33
C THR A 317 33.14 -9.09 22.89
N GLY A 318 33.70 -7.92 23.19
CA GLY A 318 35.14 -7.74 23.27
C GLY A 318 35.65 -8.29 24.61
N PRO A 319 36.91 -8.75 24.67
CA PRO A 319 37.48 -9.56 25.75
C PRO A 319 37.53 -8.84 27.11
#